data_AF-A0AAD1J0U6-F1
#
_entry.id   AF-A0AAD1J0U6-F1
#
_cell.length_a   1.000
_cell.length_b   1.000
_cell.length_c   1.000
_cell.angle_alpha   90.00
_cell.angle_beta   90.00
_cell.angle_gamma   90.00
#
_symmetry.space_group_name_H-M   'P 1'
#
loop_
_entity.id
_entity.type
_entity.pdbx_description
1 polymer ?
#
loop_
_entity_poly.entity_id
_entity_poly.type
_entity_poly.pdbx_seq_one_letter_code
_entity_poly.pdbx_strand_id
1 'polypeptide(L)' 'MSAKTATPHFISLQDAATRTGFSVFTFREKIASGELPAYRLSDKPGSAIRVKVADVDAMMKPLIPAEIYADRQAGAR' A
#
# COMPACT_ATOMS: atom_id res chain seq x y z
N MET A 1 7.21 27.29 -4.91
CA MET A 1 7.11 25.83 -5.07
C MET A 1 5.65 25.48 -5.33
N SER A 2 5.30 25.09 -6.55
CA SER A 2 3.91 24.79 -6.90
C SER A 2 3.56 23.41 -6.38
N ALA A 3 2.74 23.32 -5.35
CA ALA A 3 2.09 22.07 -4.99
C ALA A 3 1.24 21.64 -6.19
N LYS A 4 1.70 20.63 -6.94
CA LYS A 4 0.83 19.94 -7.90
C LYS A 4 -0.24 19.28 -7.06
N THR A 5 -1.42 19.88 -6.99
CA THR A 5 -2.63 19.25 -6.47
C THR A 5 -3.02 18.16 -7.47
N ALA A 6 -2.24 17.08 -7.52
CA ALA A 6 -2.64 15.89 -8.23
C ALA A 6 -3.92 15.43 -7.54
N THR A 7 -5.03 15.48 -8.28
CA THR A 7 -6.31 14.97 -7.80
C THR A 7 -6.06 13.59 -7.19
N PRO A 8 -6.41 13.35 -5.91
CA PRO A 8 -6.16 12.07 -5.29
C PRO A 8 -6.85 10.98 -6.11
N HIS A 9 -6.06 10.18 -6.83
CA HIS A 9 -6.60 9.07 -7.60
C HIS A 9 -6.95 7.95 -6.62
N PHE A 10 -8.26 7.79 -6.40
CA PHE A 10 -8.83 6.71 -5.59
C PHE A 10 -9.12 5.51 -6.48
N ILE A 11 -8.50 4.37 -6.17
CA ILE A 11 -8.66 3.13 -6.93
C ILE A 11 -9.33 2.05 -6.07
N SER A 12 -9.88 1.02 -6.71
CA SER A 12 -10.42 -0.14 -6.00
C SER A 12 -9.30 -1.00 -5.44
N LEU A 13 -9.63 -1.92 -4.52
CA LEU A 13 -8.64 -2.89 -4.03
C LEU A 13 -8.18 -3.85 -5.13
N GLN A 14 -9.05 -4.18 -6.09
CA GLN A 14 -8.66 -5.00 -7.24
C GLN A 14 -7.62 -4.28 -8.10
N ASP A 15 -7.82 -3.00 -8.41
CA ASP A 15 -6.86 -2.22 -9.19
C ASP A 15 -5.53 -2.06 -8.44
N ALA A 16 -5.58 -1.89 -7.11
CA ALA A 16 -4.37 -1.80 -6.28
C ALA A 16 -3.58 -3.12 -6.29
N ALA A 17 -4.28 -4.25 -6.27
CA ALA A 17 -3.69 -5.57 -6.43
C ALA A 17 -3.04 -5.75 -7.81
N THR A 18 -3.72 -5.35 -8.88
CA THR A 18 -3.15 -5.37 -10.24
C THR A 18 -1.93 -4.45 -10.37
N ARG A 19 -1.93 -3.29 -9.71
CA ARG A 19 -0.83 -2.31 -9.76
C ARG A 19 0.44 -2.82 -9.08
N THR A 20 0.30 -3.42 -7.91
CA THR A 20 1.45 -3.78 -7.06
C THR A 20 1.84 -5.26 -7.17
N GLY A 21 0.97 -6.10 -7.73
CA GLY A 21 1.12 -7.55 -7.75
C GLY A 21 0.81 -8.23 -6.42
N PHE A 22 0.40 -7.49 -5.38
CA PHE A 22 -0.03 -8.07 -4.11
C PHE A 22 -1.49 -8.50 -4.15
N SER A 23 -1.87 -9.40 -3.24
CA SER A 23 -3.24 -9.87 -3.14
C SER A 23 -4.17 -8.81 -2.53
N VAL A 24 -5.45 -8.83 -2.93
CA VAL A 24 -6.51 -8.02 -2.28
C VAL A 24 -6.59 -8.35 -0.78
N PHE A 25 -6.32 -9.60 -0.39
CA PHE A 25 -6.29 -10.02 1.00
C PHE A 25 -5.23 -9.27 1.80
N THR A 26 -4.01 -9.14 1.26
CA THR A 26 -2.92 -8.36 1.88
C THR A 26 -3.33 -6.91 2.10
N PHE A 27 -4.01 -6.29 1.14
CA PHE A 27 -4.50 -4.92 1.32
C PHE A 27 -5.59 -4.84 2.38
N ARG A 28 -6.52 -5.81 2.45
CA ARG A 28 -7.55 -5.85 3.51
C ARG A 28 -6.93 -6.01 4.89
N GLU A 29 -5.91 -6.84 5.03
CA GLU A 29 -5.16 -7.02 6.28
C GLU A 29 -4.50 -5.70 6.71
N LYS A 30 -3.84 -5.00 5.77
CA LYS A 30 -3.19 -3.70 6.03
C LYS A 30 -4.18 -2.59 6.37
N ILE A 31 -5.39 -2.65 5.82
CA ILE A 31 -6.48 -1.75 6.20
C ILE A 31 -6.97 -2.08 7.62
N ALA A 32 -7.14 -3.36 7.94
CA ALA A 32 -7.56 -3.80 9.27
C ALA A 32 -6.53 -3.49 10.35
N SER A 33 -5.23 -3.55 10.04
CA SER A 33 -4.15 -3.14 10.95
C SER A 33 -3.99 -1.62 11.07
N GLY A 34 -4.68 -0.84 10.22
CA GLY A 34 -4.59 0.62 10.20
C GLY A 34 -3.34 1.15 9.48
N GLU A 35 -2.55 0.30 8.84
CA GLU A 35 -1.36 0.70 8.07
C GLU A 35 -1.70 1.32 6.71
N LEU A 36 -2.84 0.95 6.12
CA LEU A 36 -3.31 1.50 4.85
C LEU A 36 -4.64 2.24 5.03
N PRO A 37 -4.67 3.57 4.82
CA PRO A 37 -5.90 4.33 4.81
C PRO A 37 -6.85 3.88 3.71
N ALA A 38 -8.08 3.52 4.09
CA ALA A 38 -9.15 3.16 3.19
C ALA A 38 -10.39 4.02 3.41
N TYR A 39 -11.10 4.27 2.32
CA TYR A 39 -12.27 5.12 2.27
C TYR A 39 -13.45 4.32 1.72
N ARG A 40 -14.60 4.45 2.38
CA ARG A 40 -15.87 3.87 1.92
C ARG A 40 -16.85 4.97 1.60
N LEU A 41 -17.70 4.75 0.59
CA LEU A 41 -18.73 5.72 0.22
C LEU A 41 -19.94 5.70 1.18
N SER A 42 -20.17 4.58 1.87
CA SER A 42 -21.24 4.47 2.87
C SER A 42 -20.89 3.46 3.96
N ASP A 43 -21.61 3.49 5.07
CA ASP A 43 -21.41 2.55 6.19
C ASP A 43 -22.10 1.20 5.98
N LYS A 44 -22.79 1.00 4.84
CA LYS A 44 -23.45 -0.26 4.54
C LYS A 44 -22.42 -1.39 4.39
N PRO A 45 -22.72 -2.60 4.90
CA PRO A 45 -21.94 -3.80 4.61
C PRO A 45 -21.79 -3.98 3.10
N GLY A 46 -20.57 -4.23 2.63
CA GLY A 46 -20.28 -4.39 1.20
C GLY A 46 -20.07 -3.09 0.42
N SER A 47 -20.06 -1.92 1.08
CA SER A 47 -19.71 -0.66 0.41
C SER A 47 -18.32 -0.75 -0.24
N ALA A 48 -18.22 -0.18 -1.45
CA ALA A 48 -16.98 -0.18 -2.20
C ALA A 48 -15.87 0.52 -1.40
N ILE A 49 -14.77 -0.21 -1.18
CA ILE A 49 -13.57 0.30 -0.54
C ILE A 49 -12.68 0.91 -1.62
N ARG A 50 -12.21 2.12 -1.35
CA ARG A 50 -11.27 2.86 -2.18
C ARG A 50 -10.02 3.20 -1.38
N VAL A 51 -8.87 3.12 -2.03
CA VAL A 51 -7.57 3.49 -1.48
C VAL A 51 -6.93 4.55 -2.35
N LYS A 52 -6.11 5.41 -1.76
CA LYS A 52 -5.32 6.37 -2.54
C LYS A 52 -4.15 5.64 -3.18
N VAL A 53 -3.89 5.90 -4.46
CA VAL A 53 -2.73 5.36 -5.17
C VAL A 53 -1.43 5.72 -4.43
N ALA A 54 -1.32 6.95 -3.94
CA ALA A 54 -0.12 7.40 -3.23
C ALA A 54 0.16 6.60 -1.95
N ASP A 55 -0.88 6.22 -1.20
CA ASP A 55 -0.72 5.44 0.03
C ASP A 55 -0.31 3.98 -0.31
N VAL A 56 -0.90 3.41 -1.37
CA VAL A 56 -0.51 2.09 -1.89
C VAL A 56 0.96 2.09 -2.35
N ASP A 57 1.39 3.12 -3.05
CA ASP A 57 2.78 3.24 -3.52
C ASP A 57 3.75 3.47 -2.35
N ALA A 58 3.36 4.27 -1.34
CA ALA A 58 4.17 4.56 -0.17
C ALA A 58 4.38 3.35 0.76
N MET A 59 3.52 2.32 0.68
CA MET A 59 3.73 1.06 1.38
C MET A 59 4.96 0.30 0.87
N MET A 60 5.34 0.51 -0.39
CA MET A 60 6.51 -0.13 -0.99
C MET A 60 7.77 0.64 -0.57
N LYS A 61 8.54 0.05 0.33
CA LYS A 61 9.82 0.61 0.73
C LYS A 61 10.90 0.17 -0.26
N PRO A 62 11.75 1.10 -0.74
CA PRO A 62 12.89 0.72 -1.56
C PRO A 62 13.83 -0.16 -0.73
N LEU A 63 14.18 -1.32 -1.28
CA LEU A 63 15.13 -2.23 -0.66
C LEU A 63 16.54 -1.86 -1.13
N ILE A 64 17.37 -1.29 -0.25
CA ILE A 64 18.76 -0.95 -0.56
C ILE A 64 19.58 -2.26 -0.48
N PRO A 65 20.23 -2.70 -1.58
CA PRO A 65 20.91 -4.00 -1.59
C PRO A 65 21.97 -4.17 -0.48
N ALA A 66 22.66 -3.09 -0.09
CA ALA A 66 23.72 -3.12 0.93
C ALA A 66 23.24 -3.63 2.30
N GLU A 67 21.98 -3.34 2.68
CA GLU A 67 21.41 -3.75 3.96
C GLU A 67 21.07 -5.26 3.98
N ILE A 68 20.61 -5.81 2.85
CA ILE A 68 20.31 -7.25 2.72
C ILE A 68 21.57 -8.11 2.90
N TYR A 69 22.69 -7.67 2.31
CA TYR A 69 23.94 -8.43 2.39
C TYR A 69 24.60 -8.35 3.78
N ALA A 70 24.45 -7.23 4.49
CA ALA A 70 24.97 -7.07 5.84
C ALA A 70 24.25 -7.98 6.85
N ASP A 71 22.91 -8.07 6.80
CA ASP A 71 22.13 -8.95 7.68
C ASP A 71 22.42 -10.44 7.44
N ARG A 72 22.62 -10.84 6.17
CA ARG A 72 23.00 -12.22 5.83
C ARG A 72 24.41 -12.58 6.31
N GLN A 73 25.33 -11.62 6.34
CA GLN A 73 26.70 -11.84 6.82
C GLN A 73 26.80 -11.90 8.36
N ALA A 74 25.90 -11.22 9.08
CA ALA A 74 25.88 -11.20 10.55
C ALA A 74 25.41 -12.52 11.18
N GLY A 75 24.62 -13.34 10.45
CA GLY A 75 24.16 -14.66 10.91
C GLY A 75 25.14 -15.82 10.67
N ALA A 76 26.33 -15.55 10.15
CA ALA A 76 27.34 -16.57 9.81
C ALA A 76 28.49 -16.67 10.82
N ARG A 77 28.26 -16.30 12.09
CA ARG A 77 29.25 -16.38 13.17
C ARG A 77 28.82 -17.30 14.30
#